data_AF-A0A317H9T3-F1
#
_entry.id   AF-A0A317H9T3-F1
#
_cell.length_a   1.000
_cell.length_b   1.000
_cell.length_c   1.000
_cell.angle_alpha   90.00
_cell.angle_beta   90.00
_cell.angle_gamma   90.00
#
_symmetry.space_group_name_H-M   'P 1'
#
loop_
_entity.id
_entity.type
_entity.pdbx_description
1 polymer ?
#
loop_
_entity_poly.entity_id
_entity_poly.type
_entity_poly.pdbx_seq_one_letter_code
_entity_poly.pdbx_strand_id
1 'polypeptide(L)'
;MAYRLNRKNLAVTRVLPKGQLDGAKKRLQYMHVSRQGTTATDGFMVARVSLATEEGQPLSPVIYPKDVINKIGTVDWDETVSMPAGLTSQTTAEHAVPNFDAIIPSPKEQVAEFTCDAEQLMTLLKVALDVSEDSDHCVRLRICDSPALGKVLRIDSLAFPPHQSFCGVLKGVQYEGKHIAGDKGDDISTAPADETINQTPLPLKLEGGRKFRG
;
A
#
# COMPACT_ATOMS: atom_id res chain seq x y z
N MET A 1 -26.57 15.33 -4.40
CA MET A 1 -26.51 13.87 -4.59
C MET A 1 -25.55 13.29 -3.56
N ALA A 2 -25.91 12.18 -2.92
CA ALA A 2 -24.96 11.42 -2.11
C ALA A 2 -24.00 10.69 -3.06
N TYR A 3 -22.70 10.80 -2.81
CA TYR A 3 -21.72 10.08 -3.60
C TYR A 3 -21.64 8.63 -3.13
N ARG A 4 -21.11 7.77 -3.99
CA ARG A 4 -21.06 6.32 -3.77
C ARG A 4 -19.62 5.87 -3.59
N LEU A 5 -19.44 4.83 -2.77
CA LEU A 5 -18.16 4.18 -2.56
C LEU A 5 -18.31 2.69 -2.84
N ASN A 6 -17.29 2.09 -3.45
CA ASN A 6 -17.21 0.65 -3.65
C ASN A 6 -16.27 -0.01 -2.63
N ARG A 7 -16.14 -1.33 -2.71
CA ARG A 7 -15.24 -2.12 -1.88
C ARG A 7 -13.78 -1.64 -1.90
N LYS A 8 -13.27 -1.15 -3.03
CA LYS A 8 -11.88 -0.66 -3.16
C LYS A 8 -11.66 0.56 -2.28
N ASN A 9 -12.62 1.49 -2.28
CA ASN A 9 -12.55 2.69 -1.44
C ASN A 9 -12.59 2.35 0.05
N LEU A 10 -13.43 1.38 0.45
CA LEU A 10 -13.49 0.93 1.85
C LEU A 10 -12.24 0.17 2.31
N ALA A 11 -11.40 -0.32 1.39
CA ALA A 11 -10.20 -1.07 1.74
C ALA A 11 -9.17 -0.23 2.53
N VAL A 12 -9.18 1.11 2.37
CA VAL A 12 -8.28 2.00 3.14
C VAL A 12 -8.50 1.88 4.64
N THR A 13 -9.70 1.50 5.08
CA THR A 13 -10.06 1.37 6.49
C THR A 13 -9.26 0.28 7.22
N ARG A 14 -8.60 -0.63 6.48
CA ARG A 14 -7.69 -1.64 7.04
C ARG A 14 -6.47 -1.02 7.73
N VAL A 15 -6.11 0.20 7.36
CA VAL A 15 -5.02 0.99 7.95
C VAL A 15 -5.40 1.59 9.30
N LEU A 16 -6.69 1.70 9.63
CA LEU A 16 -7.10 2.35 10.88
C LEU A 16 -6.49 1.64 12.10
N PRO A 17 -6.09 2.39 13.15
CA PRO A 17 -5.52 1.82 14.37
C PRO A 17 -6.39 0.71 14.95
N LYS A 18 -5.74 -0.35 15.45
CA LYS A 18 -6.37 -1.54 16.05
C LYS A 18 -5.87 -1.77 17.47
N GLY A 19 -6.61 -2.55 18.25
CA GLY A 19 -6.24 -2.92 19.62
C GLY A 19 -6.55 -1.84 20.66
N GLN A 20 -5.81 -1.83 21.76
CA GLN A 20 -5.95 -0.84 22.83
C GLN A 20 -5.37 0.50 22.36
N LEU A 21 -6.24 1.50 22.18
CA LEU A 21 -5.87 2.79 21.62
C LEU A 21 -5.66 3.85 22.71
N ASP A 22 -4.58 4.61 22.59
CA ASP A 22 -4.37 5.85 23.33
C ASP A 22 -5.14 7.03 22.73
N GLY A 23 -5.09 8.19 23.40
CA GLY A 23 -5.84 9.38 22.99
C GLY A 23 -5.52 9.87 21.57
N ALA A 24 -4.27 9.77 21.10
CA ALA A 24 -3.91 10.21 19.76
C ALA A 24 -4.44 9.24 18.70
N LYS A 25 -4.24 7.94 18.89
CA LYS A 25 -4.71 6.90 17.95
C LYS A 25 -6.24 6.79 17.90
N LYS A 26 -6.94 7.06 19.02
CA LYS A 26 -8.41 7.14 19.04
C LYS A 26 -8.95 8.21 18.10
N ARG A 27 -8.28 9.37 18.05
CA ARG A 27 -8.68 10.50 17.22
C ARG A 27 -8.47 10.28 15.71
N LEU A 28 -7.80 9.19 15.33
CA LEU A 28 -7.58 8.76 13.94
C LEU A 28 -8.56 7.66 13.48
N GLN A 29 -9.56 7.28 14.29
CA GLN A 29 -10.55 6.26 13.96
C GLN A 29 -11.64 6.78 13.00
N TYR A 30 -11.25 7.22 11.81
CA TYR A 30 -12.17 7.71 10.78
C TYR A 30 -11.59 7.51 9.37
N MET A 31 -12.46 7.46 8.36
CA MET A 31 -12.10 7.53 6.94
C MET A 31 -12.33 8.95 6.44
N HIS A 32 -11.30 9.56 5.86
CA HIS A 32 -11.40 10.84 5.16
C HIS A 32 -11.85 10.62 3.72
N VAL A 33 -12.73 11.48 3.21
CA VAL A 33 -13.14 11.45 1.81
C VAL A 33 -13.08 12.84 1.23
N SER A 34 -12.38 12.99 0.11
CA SER A 34 -12.30 14.22 -0.68
C SER A 34 -12.35 13.89 -2.17
N ARG A 35 -12.26 14.93 -3.02
CA ARG A 35 -12.13 14.75 -4.48
C ARG A 35 -10.93 13.89 -4.89
N GLN A 36 -9.89 13.84 -4.06
CA GLN A 36 -8.69 13.04 -4.33
C GLN A 36 -8.88 11.55 -4.02
N GLY A 37 -9.92 11.18 -3.27
CA GLY A 37 -10.10 9.80 -2.83
C GLY A 37 -10.60 9.62 -1.41
N THR A 38 -10.75 8.35 -1.05
CA THR A 38 -10.85 7.89 0.33
C THR A 38 -9.46 7.71 0.92
N THR A 39 -9.20 8.27 2.10
CA THR A 39 -7.91 8.22 2.78
C THR A 39 -8.08 7.77 4.25
N ALA A 40 -7.16 6.96 4.75
CA ALA A 40 -7.08 6.57 6.16
C ALA A 40 -5.63 6.47 6.63
N THR A 41 -5.40 6.62 7.94
CA THR A 41 -4.06 6.58 8.55
C THR A 41 -4.11 6.02 9.97
N ASP A 42 -3.01 5.46 10.44
CA ASP A 42 -2.77 5.16 11.86
C ASP A 42 -1.76 6.10 12.54
N GLY A 43 -1.26 7.09 11.80
CA GLY A 43 -0.20 8.01 12.22
C GLY A 43 1.18 7.64 11.70
N PHE A 44 1.40 6.41 11.23
CA PHE A 44 2.67 5.94 10.64
C PHE A 44 2.54 5.57 9.17
N MET A 45 1.38 5.10 8.74
CA MET A 45 1.05 4.79 7.35
C MET A 45 -0.18 5.56 6.89
N VAL A 46 -0.23 5.88 5.60
CA VAL A 46 -1.38 6.49 4.93
C VAL A 46 -1.76 5.62 3.74
N ALA A 47 -3.04 5.29 3.61
CA ALA A 47 -3.58 4.68 2.39
C ALA A 47 -4.59 5.63 1.76
N ARG A 48 -4.48 5.82 0.44
CA ARG A 48 -5.43 6.55 -0.38
C ARG A 48 -5.88 5.69 -1.55
N VAL A 49 -7.18 5.71 -1.83
CA VAL A 49 -7.78 5.12 -3.03
C VAL A 49 -8.60 6.21 -3.71
N SER A 50 -8.32 6.47 -4.98
CA SER A 50 -9.05 7.45 -5.78
C SER A 50 -10.54 7.10 -5.88
N LEU A 51 -11.38 8.11 -6.06
CA LEU A 51 -12.80 7.91 -6.37
C LEU A 51 -12.95 7.54 -7.85
N ALA A 52 -13.98 6.77 -8.18
CA ALA A 52 -14.37 6.56 -9.57
C ALA A 52 -14.78 7.90 -10.20
N THR A 53 -14.29 8.18 -11.42
CA THR A 53 -14.44 9.47 -12.10
C THR A 53 -15.88 9.84 -12.43
N GLU A 54 -16.77 8.85 -12.51
CA GLU A 54 -18.15 9.01 -13.01
C GLU A 54 -19.21 9.21 -11.92
N GLU A 55 -18.85 9.08 -10.64
CA GLU A 55 -19.78 9.23 -9.52
C GLU A 55 -19.53 10.57 -8.81
N GLY A 56 -20.58 11.40 -8.69
CA GLY A 56 -20.45 12.78 -8.20
C GLY A 56 -19.58 12.88 -6.96
N GLN A 57 -18.41 13.50 -7.08
CA GLN A 57 -17.41 13.57 -6.01
C GLN A 57 -17.86 14.50 -4.88
N PRO A 58 -17.42 14.27 -3.63
CA PRO A 58 -17.72 15.19 -2.53
C PRO A 58 -17.20 16.60 -2.87
N LEU A 59 -18.09 17.58 -2.75
CA LEU A 59 -17.76 18.98 -3.04
C LEU A 59 -16.77 19.57 -2.02
N SER A 60 -16.88 19.12 -0.78
CA SER A 60 -16.00 19.47 0.33
C SER A 60 -15.48 18.20 1.01
N PRO A 61 -14.26 18.21 1.56
CA PRO A 61 -13.73 17.07 2.29
C PRO A 61 -14.53 16.78 3.57
N VAL A 62 -14.78 15.51 3.83
CA VAL A 62 -15.53 15.03 4.99
C VAL A 62 -14.83 13.85 5.66
N ILE A 63 -15.21 13.55 6.90
CA ILE A 63 -14.77 12.37 7.63
C ILE A 63 -15.95 11.50 8.04
N TYR A 64 -15.73 10.18 8.04
CA TYR A 64 -16.66 9.17 8.53
C TYR A 64 -16.01 8.45 9.70
N PRO A 65 -16.49 8.70 10.93
CA PRO A 65 -16.05 7.95 12.09
C PRO A 65 -16.21 6.43 11.92
N LYS A 66 -15.37 5.66 12.59
CA LYS A 66 -15.31 4.19 12.45
C LYS A 66 -16.64 3.51 12.75
N ASP A 67 -17.46 4.02 13.66
CA ASP A 67 -18.78 3.47 13.93
C ASP A 67 -19.73 3.61 12.74
N VAL A 68 -19.64 4.71 11.98
CA VAL A 68 -20.39 4.90 10.73
C VAL A 68 -19.91 3.90 9.67
N ILE A 69 -18.59 3.72 9.54
CA ILE A 69 -18.00 2.76 8.61
C ILE A 69 -18.44 1.33 8.96
N ASN A 70 -18.42 0.95 10.24
CA ASN A 70 -18.82 -0.37 10.69
C ASN A 70 -20.30 -0.66 10.38
N LYS A 71 -21.17 0.36 10.38
CA LYS A 71 -22.58 0.23 10.00
C LYS A 71 -22.79 -0.02 8.51
N ILE A 72 -21.84 0.43 7.66
CA ILE A 72 -21.87 0.14 6.22
C ILE A 72 -21.59 -1.35 5.96
N GLY A 73 -20.71 -1.95 6.76
CA GLY A 73 -20.38 -3.37 6.65
C GLY A 73 -19.50 -3.70 5.44
N THR A 74 -19.56 -4.95 4.99
CA THR A 74 -18.83 -5.42 3.81
C THR A 74 -19.61 -5.14 2.54
N VAL A 75 -18.92 -4.58 1.55
CA VAL A 75 -19.48 -4.32 0.21
C VAL A 75 -18.85 -5.31 -0.76
N ASP A 76 -19.68 -5.93 -1.60
CA ASP A 76 -19.21 -6.84 -2.64
C ASP A 76 -18.54 -6.10 -3.80
N TRP A 77 -17.87 -6.84 -4.68
CA TRP A 77 -17.02 -6.25 -5.73
C TRP A 77 -17.78 -5.40 -6.74
N ASP A 78 -19.02 -5.79 -7.06
CA ASP A 78 -19.87 -5.14 -8.06
C ASP A 78 -20.86 -4.15 -7.45
N GLU A 79 -20.80 -3.96 -6.13
CA GLU A 79 -21.74 -3.11 -5.39
C GLU A 79 -21.13 -1.75 -5.01
N THR A 80 -22.02 -0.77 -4.89
CA THR A 80 -21.68 0.56 -4.39
C THR A 80 -22.62 0.96 -3.25
N VAL A 81 -22.06 1.59 -2.22
CA VAL A 81 -22.81 2.11 -1.08
C VAL A 81 -22.93 3.61 -1.20
N SER A 82 -24.17 4.11 -1.07
CA SER A 82 -24.43 5.55 -0.96
C SER A 82 -24.01 6.04 0.42
N MET A 83 -23.12 7.04 0.45
CA MET A 83 -22.58 7.54 1.71
C MET A 83 -23.57 8.47 2.42
N PRO A 84 -23.73 8.36 3.75
CA PRO A 84 -24.49 9.33 4.51
C PRO A 84 -23.78 10.70 4.53
N ALA A 85 -24.45 11.71 5.10
CA ALA A 85 -23.81 12.99 5.37
C ALA A 85 -22.59 12.77 6.29
N GLY A 86 -21.41 13.18 5.82
CA GLY A 86 -20.17 13.10 6.59
C GLY A 86 -20.01 14.29 7.52
N LEU A 87 -19.11 14.17 8.50
CA LEU A 87 -18.69 15.30 9.33
C LEU A 87 -17.70 16.15 8.54
N THR A 88 -17.65 17.46 8.80
CA THR A 88 -16.66 18.34 8.18
C THR A 88 -15.24 17.86 8.48
N SER A 89 -14.38 17.82 7.47
CA SER A 89 -12.98 17.45 7.62
C SER A 89 -12.18 18.57 8.29
N GLN A 90 -12.12 18.53 9.62
CA GLN A 90 -11.38 19.49 10.44
C GLN A 90 -10.92 18.85 11.75
N THR A 91 -9.78 19.31 12.27
CA THR A 91 -9.28 18.83 13.56
C THR A 91 -10.13 19.39 14.70
N THR A 92 -10.67 18.50 15.52
CA THR A 92 -11.48 18.78 16.72
C THR A 92 -10.88 18.05 17.93
N ALA A 93 -11.52 18.17 19.11
CA ALA A 93 -11.14 17.36 20.26
C ALA A 93 -11.27 15.84 19.99
N GLU A 94 -12.25 15.45 19.18
CA GLU A 94 -12.59 14.05 18.89
C GLU A 94 -11.81 13.47 17.70
N HIS A 95 -11.45 14.31 16.73
CA HIS A 95 -10.79 13.89 15.50
C HIS A 95 -9.55 14.72 15.22
N ALA A 96 -8.45 14.06 14.89
CA ALA A 96 -7.22 14.71 14.45
C ALA A 96 -7.13 14.50 12.94
N VAL A 97 -7.29 15.56 12.15
CA VAL A 97 -7.31 15.49 10.68
C VAL A 97 -6.05 16.11 10.10
N PRO A 98 -5.06 15.29 9.66
CA PRO A 98 -3.85 15.77 9.02
C PRO A 98 -4.13 16.39 7.64
N ASN A 99 -3.20 17.22 7.18
CA ASN A 99 -3.17 17.62 5.77
C ASN A 99 -2.60 16.47 4.92
N PHE A 100 -3.48 15.57 4.48
CA PHE A 100 -3.08 14.39 3.71
C PHE A 100 -2.37 14.73 2.40
N ASP A 101 -2.69 15.85 1.76
CA ASP A 101 -2.08 16.25 0.49
C ASP A 101 -0.65 16.74 0.66
N ALA A 102 -0.29 17.23 1.86
CA ALA A 102 1.10 17.59 2.17
C ALA A 102 1.96 16.38 2.60
N ILE A 103 1.34 15.24 2.93
CA ILE A 103 2.05 14.04 3.40
C ILE A 103 2.41 13.10 2.25
N ILE A 104 1.58 13.05 1.21
CA ILE A 104 1.81 12.15 0.06
C ILE A 104 2.77 12.86 -0.91
N PRO A 105 3.99 12.32 -1.13
CA PRO A 105 4.94 12.91 -2.06
C PRO A 105 4.40 12.94 -3.48
N SER A 106 4.74 13.98 -4.22
CA SER A 106 4.41 14.06 -5.64
C SER A 106 5.26 13.04 -6.43
N PRO A 107 4.75 12.52 -7.56
CA PRO A 107 5.53 11.64 -8.46
C PRO A 107 6.88 12.25 -8.90
N LYS A 108 6.98 13.58 -8.96
CA LYS A 108 8.20 14.30 -9.34
C LYS A 108 9.29 14.23 -8.26
N GLU A 109 8.93 13.96 -7.02
CA GLU A 109 9.85 13.81 -5.88
C GLU A 109 10.37 12.37 -5.74
N GLN A 110 9.92 11.44 -6.57
CA GLN A 110 10.37 10.05 -6.58
C GLN A 110 11.85 9.93 -6.97
N VAL A 111 12.63 9.30 -6.09
CA VAL A 111 14.09 9.10 -6.27
C VAL A 111 14.44 7.69 -6.77
N ALA A 112 13.57 6.71 -6.54
CA ALA A 112 13.77 5.32 -6.96
C ALA A 112 12.42 4.61 -7.09
N GLU A 113 12.37 3.58 -7.94
CA GLU A 113 11.19 2.76 -8.18
C GLU A 113 11.58 1.28 -8.34
N PHE A 114 10.65 0.41 -7.94
CA PHE A 114 10.80 -1.03 -8.06
C PHE A 114 9.42 -1.69 -8.19
N THR A 115 9.15 -2.28 -9.35
CA THR A 115 7.93 -3.04 -9.60
C THR A 115 8.15 -4.50 -9.26
N CYS A 116 7.21 -5.12 -8.55
CA CYS A 116 7.30 -6.53 -8.20
C CYS A 116 5.94 -7.19 -8.02
N ASP A 117 5.97 -8.52 -7.93
CA ASP A 117 4.80 -9.30 -7.56
C ASP A 117 4.48 -9.11 -6.06
N ALA A 118 3.26 -8.63 -5.78
CA ALA A 118 2.85 -8.30 -4.42
C ALA A 118 2.71 -9.54 -3.53
N GLU A 119 2.31 -10.68 -4.08
CA GLU A 119 2.14 -11.93 -3.31
C GLU A 119 3.49 -12.49 -2.86
N GLN A 120 4.48 -12.49 -3.76
CA GLN A 120 5.86 -12.89 -3.47
C GLN A 120 6.51 -11.93 -2.47
N LEU A 121 6.32 -10.61 -2.61
CA LEU A 121 6.80 -9.64 -1.64
C LEU A 121 6.20 -9.89 -0.25
N MET A 122 4.88 -10.05 -0.17
CA MET A 122 4.19 -10.34 1.10
C MET A 122 4.65 -11.66 1.72
N THR A 123 4.94 -12.68 0.90
CA THR A 123 5.47 -13.96 1.37
C THR A 123 6.85 -13.78 1.99
N LEU A 124 7.77 -13.08 1.31
CA LEU A 124 9.11 -12.81 1.86
C LEU A 124 9.06 -11.95 3.13
N LEU A 125 8.18 -10.95 3.18
CA LEU A 125 7.99 -10.12 4.37
C LEU A 125 7.48 -10.95 5.55
N LYS A 126 6.52 -11.87 5.34
CA LYS A 126 6.06 -12.77 6.40
C LYS A 126 7.19 -13.65 6.94
N VAL A 127 8.01 -14.23 6.08
CA VAL A 127 9.18 -15.01 6.51
C VAL A 127 10.16 -14.13 7.31
N ALA A 128 10.37 -12.89 6.87
CA ALA A 128 11.22 -11.94 7.60
C ALA A 128 10.67 -11.63 9.00
N LEU A 129 9.34 -11.49 9.14
CA LEU A 129 8.67 -11.30 10.43
C LEU A 129 8.84 -12.53 11.34
N ASP A 130 8.68 -13.74 10.79
CA ASP A 130 8.77 -14.99 11.55
C ASP A 130 10.18 -15.27 12.09
N VAL A 131 11.22 -14.81 11.38
CA VAL A 131 12.62 -14.93 11.80
C VAL A 131 13.05 -13.74 12.68
N SER A 132 12.31 -12.63 12.67
CA SER A 132 12.66 -11.43 13.43
C SER A 132 12.33 -11.62 14.90
N GLU A 133 13.36 -11.56 15.74
CA GLU A 133 13.23 -11.58 17.20
C GLU A 133 13.02 -10.17 17.80
N ASP A 134 13.07 -9.14 16.96
CA ASP A 134 12.87 -7.74 17.36
C ASP A 134 11.38 -7.44 17.57
N SER A 135 11.05 -6.71 18.64
CA SER A 135 9.65 -6.36 18.96
C SER A 135 9.04 -5.40 17.94
N ASP A 136 9.87 -4.62 17.26
CA ASP A 136 9.45 -3.66 16.25
C ASP A 136 9.43 -4.27 14.84
N HIS A 137 9.83 -5.54 14.72
CA HIS A 137 9.86 -6.33 13.49
C HIS A 137 10.56 -5.59 12.33
N CYS A 138 11.69 -4.94 12.62
CA CYS A 138 12.35 -4.10 11.64
C CYS A 138 13.00 -4.92 10.51
N VAL A 139 12.68 -4.54 9.26
CA VAL A 139 13.30 -5.10 8.05
C VAL A 139 13.95 -3.99 7.22
N ARG A 140 15.04 -4.33 6.54
CA ARG A 140 15.74 -3.42 5.63
C ARG A 140 15.51 -3.84 4.19
N LEU A 141 14.98 -2.92 3.40
CA LEU A 141 14.76 -3.07 1.96
C LEU A 141 15.88 -2.37 1.18
N ARG A 142 16.49 -3.05 0.21
CA ARG A 142 17.56 -2.51 -0.64
C ARG A 142 17.26 -2.79 -2.10
N ILE A 143 17.19 -1.76 -2.93
CA ILE A 143 17.16 -1.90 -4.38
C ILE A 143 18.60 -2.12 -4.83
N CYS A 144 18.86 -3.24 -5.50
CA CYS A 144 20.20 -3.63 -5.96
C CYS A 144 20.18 -3.97 -7.44
N ASP A 145 21.25 -3.62 -8.15
CA ASP A 145 21.51 -4.15 -9.48
C ASP A 145 22.29 -5.45 -9.38
N SER A 146 21.78 -6.50 -10.02
CA SER A 146 22.43 -7.79 -10.13
C SER A 146 22.77 -8.06 -11.60
N PRO A 147 24.04 -8.33 -11.93
CA PRO A 147 24.43 -8.66 -13.31
C PRO A 147 23.66 -9.83 -13.91
N ALA A 148 23.22 -10.78 -13.05
CA ALA A 148 22.49 -11.97 -13.49
C ALA A 148 20.95 -11.80 -13.47
N LEU A 149 20.43 -10.90 -12.62
CA LEU A 149 19.00 -10.83 -12.32
C LEU A 149 18.34 -9.50 -12.73
N GLY A 150 19.14 -8.51 -13.15
CA GLY A 150 18.69 -7.13 -13.30
C GLY A 150 18.46 -6.48 -11.93
N LYS A 151 17.46 -5.59 -11.84
CA LYS A 151 17.05 -4.98 -10.57
C LYS A 151 16.40 -6.01 -9.65
N VAL A 152 16.86 -6.06 -8.40
CA VAL A 152 16.29 -6.90 -7.34
C VAL A 152 16.03 -6.09 -6.08
N LEU A 153 15.05 -6.53 -5.30
CA LEU A 153 14.82 -6.05 -3.96
C LEU A 153 15.37 -7.08 -2.98
N ARG A 154 16.41 -6.68 -2.24
CA ARG A 154 16.96 -7.48 -1.15
C ARG A 154 16.29 -7.06 0.16
N ILE A 155 15.89 -8.05 0.96
CA ILE A 155 15.19 -7.89 2.23
C ILE A 155 16.02 -8.57 3.31
N ASP A 156 16.45 -7.82 4.32
CA ASP A 156 17.23 -8.37 5.44
C ASP A 156 16.52 -8.06 6.76
N SER A 157 16.48 -9.02 7.68
CA SER A 157 16.00 -8.79 9.05
C SER A 157 17.15 -8.32 9.95
N LEU A 158 16.81 -7.69 11.08
CA LEU A 158 17.77 -7.48 12.14
C LEU A 158 18.24 -8.84 12.69
N ALA A 159 19.54 -8.99 12.90
CA ALA A 159 20.14 -10.17 13.51
C ALA A 159 20.83 -9.76 14.81
N PHE A 160 20.50 -10.45 15.89
CA PHE A 160 21.21 -10.34 17.16
C PHE A 160 22.11 -11.57 17.30
N PRO A 161 23.45 -11.48 17.37
CA PRO A 161 24.26 -12.66 17.66
C PRO A 161 23.88 -13.27 19.03
N PRO A 162 23.77 -14.61 19.18
CA PRO A 162 24.17 -15.67 18.26
C PRO A 162 23.08 -16.16 17.27
N HIS A 163 22.00 -15.40 17.09
CA HIS A 163 20.80 -15.82 16.37
C HIS A 163 20.93 -15.82 14.84
N GLN A 164 19.94 -16.41 14.18
CA GLN A 164 19.90 -16.57 12.72
C GLN A 164 19.63 -15.23 12.02
N SER A 165 20.20 -15.05 10.83
CA SER A 165 19.95 -13.89 9.97
C SER A 165 19.07 -14.27 8.78
N PHE A 166 18.05 -13.48 8.48
CA PHE A 166 17.25 -13.65 7.26
C PHE A 166 17.78 -12.79 6.11
N CYS A 167 17.81 -13.37 4.91
CA CYS A 167 18.08 -12.67 3.65
C CYS A 167 17.14 -13.20 2.57
N GLY A 168 16.24 -12.34 2.09
CA GLY A 168 15.36 -12.58 0.96
C GLY A 168 15.80 -11.78 -0.26
N VAL A 169 15.58 -12.33 -1.46
CA VAL A 169 15.81 -11.64 -2.73
C VAL A 169 14.58 -11.79 -3.60
N LEU A 170 14.01 -10.67 -4.03
CA LEU A 170 12.89 -10.61 -4.96
C LEU A 170 13.34 -9.99 -6.28
N LYS A 171 13.10 -10.68 -7.39
CA LYS A 171 13.38 -10.15 -8.73
C LYS A 171 12.29 -9.16 -9.13
N GLY A 172 12.69 -8.03 -9.70
CA GLY A 172 11.76 -7.05 -10.24
C GLY A 172 10.95 -7.60 -11.41
N VAL A 173 9.77 -7.04 -11.60
CA VAL A 173 8.91 -7.26 -12.76
C VAL A 173 9.15 -6.12 -13.74
N GLN A 174 9.33 -6.45 -15.02
CA GLN A 174 9.33 -5.43 -16.06
C GLN A 174 7.87 -5.07 -16.36
N TYR A 175 7.53 -3.80 -16.15
CA TYR A 175 6.23 -3.23 -16.46
C TYR A 175 6.41 -2.13 -17.49
N GLU A 176 5.75 -2.28 -18.64
CA GLU A 176 5.65 -1.26 -19.67
C GLU A 176 4.17 -0.90 -19.81
N GLY A 177 3.78 0.24 -19.21
CA GLY A 177 2.41 0.74 -19.18
C GLY A 177 2.30 2.07 -18.45
N LYS A 178 1.09 2.64 -18.38
CA LYS A 178 0.81 3.93 -17.73
C LYS A 178 -0.32 3.86 -16.69
N HIS A 179 -0.68 2.64 -16.28
CA HIS A 179 -1.85 2.40 -15.42
C HIS A 179 -1.52 2.23 -13.95
N ILE A 180 -0.23 2.30 -13.58
CA ILE A 180 0.20 2.49 -12.20
C ILE A 180 0.25 3.99 -11.92
N ALA A 181 -0.67 4.46 -11.10
CA ALA A 181 -0.76 5.88 -10.77
C ALA A 181 0.51 6.35 -10.05
N GLY A 182 1.08 7.47 -10.52
CA GLY A 182 2.27 8.07 -9.91
C GLY A 182 3.59 7.63 -10.53
N ASP A 183 3.57 6.90 -11.65
CA ASP A 183 4.77 6.65 -12.45
C ASP A 183 5.36 7.96 -12.99
N LYS A 184 6.69 7.97 -13.15
CA LYS A 184 7.42 9.16 -13.59
C LYS A 184 7.14 9.45 -15.06
N GLY A 185 6.31 10.46 -15.34
CA GLY A 185 6.03 10.90 -16.71
C GLY A 185 4.55 11.01 -17.08
N ASP A 186 3.64 11.03 -16.12
CA ASP A 186 2.22 11.32 -16.32
C ASP A 186 1.97 12.77 -16.82
N ASP A 187 2.34 13.05 -18.08
CA ASP A 187 1.56 13.94 -18.94
C ASP A 187 0.45 13.06 -19.55
N ILE A 188 -0.78 13.25 -19.06
CA ILE A 188 -1.98 12.53 -19.48
C ILE A 188 -2.33 12.93 -20.92
N SER A 189 -1.56 12.44 -21.89
CA SER A 189 -1.83 12.62 -23.31
C SER A 189 -1.10 11.54 -24.09
N THR A 190 -1.67 10.33 -24.11
CA THR A 190 -1.65 9.39 -25.24
C THR A 190 -2.34 8.10 -24.82
N ALA A 191 -3.26 7.61 -25.67
CA ALA A 191 -3.89 6.30 -25.53
C ALA A 191 -2.82 5.19 -25.39
N PRO A 192 -3.08 4.13 -24.59
CA PRO A 192 -2.05 3.16 -24.25
C PRO A 192 -1.57 2.38 -25.46
N ALA A 193 -0.25 2.23 -25.58
CA ALA A 193 0.37 1.12 -26.30
C ALA A 193 0.13 -0.18 -25.50
N ASP A 194 0.12 -1.33 -26.18
CA ASP A 194 -0.10 -2.65 -25.58
C ASP A 194 0.67 -2.83 -24.27
N GLU A 195 -0.04 -3.14 -23.18
CA GLU A 195 0.55 -3.37 -21.87
C GLU A 195 1.39 -4.65 -21.89
N THR A 196 2.61 -4.59 -21.35
CA THR A 196 3.44 -5.77 -21.22
C THR A 196 3.97 -5.92 -19.80
N ILE A 197 3.62 -7.05 -19.15
CA ILE A 197 4.16 -7.47 -17.85
C ILE A 197 5.04 -8.70 -18.09
N ASN A 198 6.34 -8.57 -17.83
CA ASN A 198 7.28 -9.66 -18.02
C ASN A 198 8.01 -9.99 -16.71
N GLN A 199 7.79 -11.21 -16.21
CA GLN A 199 8.56 -11.81 -15.13
C GLN A 199 9.08 -13.18 -15.59
N THR A 200 10.30 -13.24 -16.11
CA THR A 200 10.91 -14.53 -16.47
C THR A 200 11.35 -15.26 -15.20
N PRO A 201 10.85 -16.49 -14.92
CA PRO A 201 11.30 -17.31 -13.81
C PRO A 201 12.80 -17.54 -13.91
N LEU A 202 13.47 -17.58 -12.76
CA LEU A 202 14.88 -17.92 -12.73
C LEU A 202 15.05 -19.42 -12.91
N PRO A 203 15.87 -19.88 -13.89
CA PRO A 203 16.53 -21.14 -13.70
C PRO A 203 17.49 -20.94 -12.53
N LEU A 204 17.22 -21.55 -11.38
CA LEU A 204 18.23 -21.70 -10.34
C LEU A 204 19.42 -22.41 -11.00
N LYS A 205 20.49 -21.66 -11.27
CA LYS A 205 21.75 -22.24 -11.72
C LYS A 205 22.22 -23.16 -10.60
N LEU A 206 22.04 -24.46 -10.79
CA LEU A 206 22.55 -25.50 -9.90
C LEU A 206 24.07 -25.62 -10.10
N GLU A 207 24.80 -24.52 -9.90
CA GLU A 207 26.26 -24.48 -9.90
C GLU A 207 26.75 -24.93 -8.53
N GLY A 208 26.53 -26.22 -8.23
CA GLY A 208 26.96 -26.85 -6.98
C GLY A 208 25.79 -27.28 -6.09
N GLY A 209 25.51 -28.58 -6.13
CA GLY A 209 24.64 -29.29 -5.20
C GLY A 209 24.94 -30.78 -5.30
N ARG A 210 24.98 -31.50 -4.17
CA ARG A 210 25.08 -32.96 -4.22
C ARG A 210 23.83 -33.48 -4.93
N LYS A 211 23.99 -34.14 -6.08
CA LYS A 211 22.94 -35.00 -6.64
C LYS A 211 22.65 -36.06 -5.58
N PHE A 212 21.49 -35.99 -4.94
CA PHE A 212 20.99 -37.13 -4.17
C PHE A 212 20.77 -38.25 -5.18
N ARG A 213 21.60 -39.30 -5.13
CA ARG A 213 21.36 -40.51 -5.90
C ARG A 213 20.13 -41.17 -5.29
N GLY A 214 19.04 -41.22 -6.05
CA GLY A 214 17.99 -42.21 -5.84
C GLY A 214 18.46 -43.59 -6.26
#